data_AF-A0A497PPT7-F1
#
_entry.id   AF-A0A497PPT7-F1
#
_cell.length_a   1.000
_cell.length_b   1.000
_cell.length_c   1.000
_cell.angle_alpha   90.00
_cell.angle_beta   90.00
_cell.angle_gamma   90.00
#
_symmetry.space_group_name_H-M   'P 1'
#
loop_
_entity.id
_entity.type
_entity.pdbx_description
1 polymer ?
#
loop_
_entity_poly.entity_id
_entity_poly.type
_entity_poly.pdbx_seq_one_letter_code
_entity_poly.pdbx_strand_id
1 'polypeptide(L)'
;MTDPLQQLAQAVNRIKRAQTGQPGGSFVINEYGQVICPVADDSLERFYVGDCEGAIRFIGPDGEVFTLNDDEYLDTGDDWNLPYVGIAYNLSRHDRIYFPLREGYDTECQYPPWPDQRLIYALRCVRPDGGVRFVVNPHGIVLTKVKEDGMWKPKYVGRIDYQRWFPRESP
;
A
#
# COMPACT_ATOMS: atom_id res chain seq x y z
N MET A 1 17.37 -7.44 -24.94
CA MET A 1 16.56 -7.72 -23.73
C MET A 1 15.42 -6.72 -23.72
N THR A 2 14.19 -7.17 -23.56
CA THR A 2 13.03 -6.27 -23.45
C THR A 2 13.14 -5.48 -22.16
N ASP A 3 12.88 -4.18 -22.20
CA ASP A 3 12.89 -3.31 -21.03
C ASP A 3 11.96 -3.88 -19.92
N PRO A 4 12.39 -3.94 -18.64
CA PRO A 4 11.58 -4.51 -17.56
C PRO A 4 10.18 -3.89 -17.41
N LEU A 5 10.04 -2.57 -17.65
CA LEU A 5 8.73 -1.91 -17.59
C LEU A 5 7.85 -2.33 -18.76
N GLN A 6 8.44 -2.54 -19.94
CA GLN A 6 7.72 -3.07 -21.09
C GLN A 6 7.25 -4.52 -20.84
N GLN A 7 8.04 -5.34 -20.16
CA GLN A 7 7.63 -6.70 -19.74
C GLN A 7 6.47 -6.66 -18.75
N LEU A 8 6.55 -5.80 -17.72
CA LEU A 8 5.46 -5.57 -16.76
C LEU A 8 4.17 -5.14 -17.47
N ALA A 9 4.26 -4.13 -18.35
CA ALA A 9 3.11 -3.64 -19.11
C ALA A 9 2.49 -4.73 -20.00
N GLN A 10 3.31 -5.58 -20.62
CA GLN A 10 2.82 -6.71 -21.41
C GLN A 10 2.12 -7.77 -20.55
N ALA A 11 2.65 -8.08 -19.36
CA ALA A 11 2.05 -9.04 -18.43
C ALA A 11 0.68 -8.55 -17.92
N VAL A 12 0.61 -7.29 -17.49
CA VAL A 12 -0.65 -6.64 -17.07
C VAL A 12 -1.69 -6.67 -18.20
N ASN A 13 -1.30 -6.26 -19.41
CA ASN A 13 -2.20 -6.24 -20.57
C ASN A 13 -2.71 -7.63 -20.96
N ARG A 14 -1.88 -8.67 -20.78
CA ARG A 14 -2.28 -10.05 -21.07
C ARG A 14 -3.42 -10.50 -20.16
N ILE A 15 -3.29 -10.26 -18.85
CA ILE A 15 -4.33 -10.62 -17.88
C ILE A 15 -5.59 -9.81 -18.13
N LYS A 16 -5.49 -8.49 -18.33
CA LYS A 16 -6.65 -7.64 -18.61
C LYS A 16 -7.40 -8.09 -19.86
N ARG A 17 -6.72 -8.36 -20.97
CA ARG A 17 -7.37 -8.91 -22.18
C ARG A 17 -8.05 -10.24 -21.92
N ALA A 18 -7.44 -11.13 -21.15
CA ALA A 18 -8.02 -12.43 -20.83
C ALA A 18 -9.31 -12.33 -20.01
N GLN A 19 -9.37 -11.37 -19.07
CA GLN A 19 -10.51 -11.24 -18.15
C GLN A 19 -11.59 -10.26 -18.62
N THR A 20 -11.22 -9.15 -19.26
CA THR A 20 -12.15 -8.06 -19.64
C THR A 20 -12.29 -7.86 -21.14
N GLY A 21 -11.51 -8.58 -21.95
CA GLY A 21 -11.47 -8.40 -23.41
C GLY A 21 -10.76 -7.12 -23.88
N GLN A 22 -10.31 -6.25 -22.97
CA GLN A 22 -9.67 -4.97 -23.29
C GLN A 22 -8.28 -4.88 -22.64
N PRO A 23 -7.25 -4.38 -23.36
CA PRO A 23 -5.97 -4.02 -22.74
C PRO A 23 -6.09 -2.73 -21.91
N GLY A 24 -5.10 -2.48 -21.05
CA GLY A 24 -4.99 -1.26 -20.26
C GLY A 24 -5.75 -1.28 -18.94
N GLY A 25 -5.74 -0.13 -18.26
CA GLY A 25 -6.33 0.05 -16.93
C GLY A 25 -5.30 0.12 -15.81
N SER A 26 -5.78 0.24 -14.58
CA SER A 26 -4.94 0.29 -13.39
C SER A 26 -4.45 -1.09 -12.98
N PHE A 27 -3.29 -1.09 -12.35
CA PHE A 27 -2.77 -2.16 -11.52
C PHE A 27 -2.29 -1.54 -10.21
N VAL A 28 -2.10 -2.37 -9.19
CA VAL A 28 -1.48 -1.96 -7.92
C VAL A 28 -0.27 -2.82 -7.65
N ILE A 29 0.70 -2.27 -6.92
CA ILE A 29 1.77 -3.04 -6.31
C ILE A 29 1.54 -2.99 -4.81
N ASN A 30 1.28 -4.14 -4.21
CA ASN A 30 1.02 -4.21 -2.77
C ASN A 30 2.33 -4.19 -1.96
N GLU A 31 2.19 -4.24 -0.64
CA GLU A 31 3.27 -4.24 0.34
C GLU A 31 4.23 -5.44 0.24
N TYR A 32 3.86 -6.49 -0.49
CA TYR A 32 4.70 -7.66 -0.78
C TYR A 32 5.46 -7.53 -2.11
N GLY A 33 5.28 -6.44 -2.85
CA GLY A 33 5.78 -6.30 -4.21
C GLY A 33 4.94 -7.05 -5.26
N GLN A 34 3.76 -7.58 -4.90
CA GLN A 34 2.89 -8.27 -5.85
C GLN A 34 2.20 -7.28 -6.77
N VAL A 35 2.29 -7.52 -8.08
CA VAL A 35 1.54 -6.80 -9.09
C VAL A 35 0.16 -7.41 -9.20
N ILE A 36 -0.86 -6.61 -8.91
CA ILE A 36 -2.25 -7.06 -8.86
C ILE A 36 -3.10 -6.22 -9.81
N CYS A 37 -3.89 -6.89 -10.63
CA CYS A 37 -4.85 -6.27 -11.54
C CYS A 37 -6.26 -6.37 -10.95
N PRO A 38 -6.88 -5.26 -10.51
CA PRO A 38 -8.30 -5.26 -10.18
C PRO A 38 -9.14 -5.34 -11.46
N VAL A 39 -10.25 -6.07 -11.46
CA VAL A 39 -11.24 -5.95 -12.53
C VAL A 39 -12.29 -4.93 -12.12
N ALA A 40 -12.62 -4.02 -13.03
CA ALA A 40 -13.60 -2.96 -12.80
C ALA A 40 -15.01 -3.50 -13.06
N ASP A 41 -15.43 -4.46 -12.24
CA ASP A 41 -16.79 -5.00 -12.20
C ASP A 41 -17.26 -5.17 -10.74
N ASP A 42 -18.45 -5.71 -10.56
CA ASP A 42 -19.05 -5.89 -9.22
C ASP A 42 -18.43 -7.07 -8.43
N SER A 43 -17.55 -7.87 -9.05
CA SER A 43 -17.03 -9.13 -8.50
C SER A 43 -15.92 -8.95 -7.44
N LEU A 44 -15.36 -7.74 -7.32
CA LEU A 44 -14.15 -7.44 -6.52
C LEU A 44 -12.93 -8.31 -6.88
N GLU A 45 -12.96 -9.03 -8.00
CA GLU A 45 -11.89 -9.94 -8.36
C GLU A 45 -10.57 -9.20 -8.62
N ARG A 46 -9.51 -9.82 -8.13
CA ARG A 46 -8.14 -9.35 -8.22
C ARG A 46 -7.30 -10.48 -8.77
N PHE A 47 -6.49 -10.16 -9.76
CA PHE A 47 -5.65 -11.14 -10.42
C PHE A 47 -4.19 -10.85 -10.12
N TYR A 48 -3.50 -11.84 -9.56
CA TYR A 48 -2.06 -11.82 -9.45
C TYR A 48 -1.43 -11.87 -10.85
N VAL A 49 -0.46 -10.98 -11.08
CA VAL A 49 0.25 -10.87 -12.37
C VAL A 49 1.68 -11.40 -12.24
N GLY A 50 2.29 -11.19 -11.08
CA GLY A 50 3.70 -11.49 -10.82
C GLY A 50 4.21 -10.72 -9.60
N ASP A 51 5.47 -10.97 -9.25
CA ASP A 51 6.18 -10.24 -8.21
C ASP A 51 7.19 -9.26 -8.82
N CYS A 52 7.31 -8.07 -8.24
CA CYS A 52 8.41 -7.17 -8.45
C CYS A 52 9.53 -7.49 -7.45
N GLU A 53 10.77 -7.56 -7.93
CA GLU A 53 11.95 -7.72 -7.08
C GLU A 53 12.76 -6.41 -7.01
N GLY A 54 13.40 -6.18 -5.87
CA GLY A 54 14.24 -4.99 -5.64
C GLY A 54 13.45 -3.73 -5.31
N ALA A 55 14.16 -2.59 -5.28
CA ALA A 55 13.57 -1.29 -4.95
C ALA A 55 12.94 -0.63 -6.19
N ILE A 56 11.71 -0.13 -6.05
CA ILE A 56 11.07 0.66 -7.11
C ILE A 56 11.77 2.02 -7.16
N ARG A 57 12.31 2.36 -8.34
CA ARG A 57 12.95 3.65 -8.60
C ARG A 57 11.95 4.63 -9.19
N PHE A 58 11.94 5.83 -8.64
CA PHE A 58 11.13 6.96 -9.11
C PHE A 58 12.07 8.01 -9.69
N ILE A 59 11.55 8.78 -10.65
CA ILE A 59 12.24 9.93 -11.23
C ILE A 59 11.41 11.16 -10.86
N GLY A 60 12.00 12.07 -10.09
CA GLY A 60 11.41 13.33 -9.67
C GLY A 60 11.23 14.30 -10.85
N PRO A 61 10.45 15.37 -10.68
CA PRO A 61 10.27 16.40 -11.71
C PRO A 61 11.57 17.10 -12.15
N ASP A 62 12.59 17.10 -11.29
CA ASP A 62 13.94 17.60 -11.51
C ASP A 62 14.92 16.56 -12.09
N GLY A 63 14.45 15.33 -12.29
CA GLY A 63 15.27 14.21 -12.76
C GLY A 63 16.00 13.44 -11.66
N GLU A 64 15.85 13.82 -10.39
CA GLU A 64 16.44 13.07 -9.27
C GLU A 64 15.85 11.67 -9.18
N VAL A 65 16.70 10.67 -8.95
CA VAL A 65 16.25 9.29 -8.76
C VAL A 65 16.22 8.97 -7.28
N PHE A 66 15.05 8.58 -6.78
CA PHE A 66 14.87 8.13 -5.41
C PHE A 66 14.10 6.81 -5.34
N THR A 67 14.11 6.18 -4.18
CA THR A 67 13.32 4.98 -3.85
C THR A 67 12.45 5.25 -2.64
N LEU A 68 11.50 4.36 -2.36
CA LEU A 68 10.60 4.48 -1.20
C LEU A 68 10.90 3.43 -0.12
N ASN A 69 12.02 2.72 -0.20
CA ASN A 69 12.36 1.61 0.70
C ASN A 69 13.29 2.01 1.84
N ASP A 70 13.81 3.23 1.82
CA ASP A 70 14.77 3.74 2.79
C ASP A 70 14.05 4.49 3.91
N ASP A 71 14.13 3.94 5.11
CA ASP A 71 13.70 4.51 6.38
C ASP A 71 14.87 4.54 7.38
N GLU A 72 16.11 4.43 6.89
CA GLU A 72 17.28 4.55 7.73
C GLU A 72 17.24 5.94 8.39
N TYR A 73 17.45 5.97 9.72
CA TYR A 73 17.42 7.18 10.54
C TYR A 73 16.04 7.83 10.75
N LEU A 74 14.92 7.20 10.37
CA LEU A 74 13.59 7.69 10.72
C LEU A 74 13.07 7.04 12.00
N ASP A 75 12.65 7.89 12.94
CA ASP A 75 11.90 7.50 14.13
C ASP A 75 10.38 7.68 13.90
N THR A 76 9.58 6.90 14.64
CA THR A 76 8.11 7.01 14.59
C THR A 76 7.67 8.45 14.89
N GLY A 77 6.95 9.05 13.94
CA GLY A 77 6.47 10.43 14.02
C GLY A 77 7.29 11.45 13.22
N ASP A 78 8.43 11.05 12.66
CA ASP A 78 9.24 11.90 11.79
C ASP A 78 8.51 12.26 10.49
N ASP A 79 8.89 13.39 9.89
CA ASP A 79 8.36 13.84 8.60
C ASP A 79 8.79 12.88 7.48
N TRP A 80 7.82 12.40 6.71
CA TRP A 80 8.08 11.62 5.50
C TRP A 80 8.19 12.54 4.29
N ASN A 81 9.41 12.84 3.87
CA ASN A 81 9.66 13.82 2.80
C ASN A 81 9.59 13.25 1.38
N LEU A 82 9.23 11.97 1.24
CA LEU A 82 9.04 11.29 -0.03
C LEU A 82 7.54 11.20 -0.38
N PRO A 83 7.16 10.78 -1.60
CA PRO A 83 5.76 10.59 -1.96
C PRO A 83 4.98 9.71 -0.96
N TYR A 84 3.78 10.14 -0.60
CA TYR A 84 2.83 9.38 0.23
C TYR A 84 2.08 8.37 -0.64
N VAL A 85 2.70 7.23 -0.90
CA VAL A 85 2.21 6.19 -1.83
C VAL A 85 2.15 4.84 -1.13
N GLY A 86 1.05 4.11 -1.34
CA GLY A 86 0.86 2.77 -0.81
C GLY A 86 -0.61 2.33 -0.84
N ILE A 87 -0.87 1.12 -0.34
CA ILE A 87 -2.22 0.59 -0.15
C ILE A 87 -2.79 1.16 1.14
N ALA A 88 -4.03 1.66 1.10
CA ALA A 88 -4.67 2.30 2.23
C ALA A 88 -5.33 1.28 3.17
N TYR A 89 -5.05 1.41 4.46
CA TYR A 89 -5.65 0.64 5.55
C TYR A 89 -6.21 1.58 6.61
N ASN A 90 -6.95 1.02 7.55
CA ASN A 90 -7.53 1.77 8.65
C ASN A 90 -7.24 1.10 9.99
N LEU A 91 -6.94 1.92 11.00
CA LEU A 91 -6.98 1.56 12.41
C LEU A 91 -8.28 2.12 12.99
N SER A 92 -9.13 1.26 13.54
CA SER A 92 -10.35 1.68 14.23
C SER A 92 -10.05 2.31 15.59
N ARG A 93 -11.04 2.98 16.20
CA ARG A 93 -10.94 3.51 17.58
C ARG A 93 -10.73 2.44 18.66
N HIS A 94 -10.93 1.16 18.33
CA HIS A 94 -10.78 0.03 19.25
C HIS A 94 -9.52 -0.79 18.92
N ASP A 95 -8.52 -0.15 18.32
CA ASP A 95 -7.20 -0.74 18.05
C ASP A 95 -7.24 -1.99 17.18
N ARG A 96 -8.11 -1.96 16.16
CA ARG A 96 -8.18 -3.00 15.12
C ARG A 96 -7.76 -2.43 13.78
N ILE A 97 -6.75 -3.03 13.17
CA ILE A 97 -6.36 -2.78 11.78
C ILE A 97 -7.31 -3.54 10.86
N TYR A 98 -7.76 -2.90 9.79
CA TYR A 98 -8.62 -3.50 8.78
C TYR A 98 -8.43 -2.89 7.39
N PHE A 99 -8.82 -3.66 6.38
CA PHE A 99 -8.84 -3.29 4.97
C PHE A 99 -10.29 -3.34 4.45
N PRO A 100 -10.85 -2.25 3.90
CA PRO A 100 -12.22 -2.26 3.37
C PRO A 100 -12.27 -2.97 2.00
N LEU A 101 -13.15 -3.97 1.86
CA LEU A 101 -13.36 -4.71 0.61
C LEU A 101 -14.38 -4.02 -0.31
N ARG A 102 -15.38 -3.33 0.25
CA ARG A 102 -16.37 -2.52 -0.48
C ARG A 102 -16.60 -1.18 0.19
N GLU A 103 -16.70 -0.12 -0.61
CA GLU A 103 -17.20 1.18 -0.13
C GLU A 103 -18.74 1.21 -0.26
N GLY A 104 -19.46 1.35 0.86
CA GLY A 104 -20.93 1.33 0.87
C GLY A 104 -21.53 1.12 2.27
N TYR A 105 -22.86 0.98 2.34
CA TYR A 105 -23.62 0.86 3.60
C TYR A 105 -23.23 -0.37 4.44
N ASP A 106 -22.86 -1.48 3.79
CA ASP A 106 -22.24 -2.65 4.42
C ASP A 106 -20.77 -2.72 4.00
N THR A 107 -19.92 -1.94 4.67
CA THR A 107 -18.47 -1.99 4.45
C THR A 107 -17.95 -3.34 4.96
N GLU A 108 -17.86 -4.32 4.06
CA GLU A 108 -17.17 -5.56 4.35
C GLU A 108 -15.69 -5.27 4.60
N CYS A 109 -15.18 -5.73 5.73
CA CYS A 109 -13.81 -5.45 6.17
C CYS A 109 -13.05 -6.76 6.32
N GLN A 110 -11.85 -6.80 5.76
CA GLN A 110 -10.87 -7.83 6.06
C GLN A 110 -10.01 -7.40 7.25
N TYR A 111 -9.63 -8.37 8.08
CA TYR A 111 -8.75 -8.16 9.24
C TYR A 111 -7.49 -9.00 9.09
N PRO A 112 -6.34 -8.55 9.63
CA PRO A 112 -5.14 -9.37 9.66
C PRO A 112 -5.37 -10.62 10.54
N PRO A 113 -4.64 -11.72 10.28
CA PRO A 113 -4.80 -12.97 11.04
C PRO A 113 -4.42 -12.82 12.51
N TRP A 114 -3.49 -11.91 12.82
CA TRP A 114 -3.07 -11.61 14.20
C TRP A 114 -2.90 -10.11 14.41
N PRO A 115 -3.17 -9.59 15.63
CA PRO A 115 -2.93 -8.19 15.93
C PRO A 115 -1.42 -7.88 16.00
N ASP A 116 -1.01 -6.82 15.30
CA ASP A 116 0.32 -6.22 15.43
C ASP A 116 0.30 -5.09 16.46
N GLN A 117 0.52 -5.45 17.73
CA GLN A 117 0.50 -4.50 18.85
C GLN A 117 1.59 -3.42 18.73
N ARG A 118 2.73 -3.72 18.10
CA ARG A 118 3.81 -2.74 17.92
C ARG A 118 3.38 -1.68 16.92
N LEU A 119 2.81 -2.10 15.80
CA LEU A 119 2.29 -1.19 14.79
C LEU A 119 1.11 -0.36 15.30
N ILE A 120 0.18 -0.99 16.02
CA ILE A 120 -0.94 -0.28 16.65
C ILE A 120 -0.43 0.81 17.60
N TYR A 121 0.53 0.48 18.46
CA TYR A 121 1.14 1.43 19.37
C TYR A 121 1.83 2.59 18.62
N ALA A 122 2.64 2.28 17.60
CA ALA A 122 3.30 3.29 16.78
C ALA A 122 2.30 4.24 16.09
N LEU A 123 1.22 3.69 15.51
CA LEU A 123 0.14 4.50 14.93
C LEU A 123 -0.51 5.41 15.97
N ARG A 124 -0.68 4.95 17.21
CA ARG A 124 -1.23 5.75 18.32
C ARG A 124 -0.26 6.81 18.84
N CYS A 125 1.04 6.59 18.79
CA CYS A 125 2.03 7.63 19.08
C CYS A 125 1.91 8.81 18.10
N VAL A 126 1.65 8.53 16.82
CA VAL A 126 1.51 9.57 15.79
C VAL A 126 0.09 10.16 15.74
N ARG A 127 -0.93 9.33 15.97
CA ARG A 127 -2.36 9.68 15.90
C ARG A 127 -3.10 9.08 17.11
N PRO A 128 -3.12 9.78 18.27
CA PRO A 128 -3.62 9.22 19.52
C PRO A 128 -5.09 8.82 19.50
N ASP A 129 -5.94 9.62 18.86
CA ASP A 129 -7.39 9.50 18.99
C ASP A 129 -8.09 9.07 17.69
N GLY A 130 -9.24 8.40 17.86
CA GLY A 130 -10.19 8.11 16.79
C GLY A 130 -9.71 7.03 15.80
N GLY A 131 -10.30 7.05 14.60
CA GLY A 131 -9.86 6.21 13.49
C GLY A 131 -8.65 6.82 12.78
N VAL A 132 -7.72 5.98 12.34
CA VAL A 132 -6.51 6.41 11.61
C VAL A 132 -6.49 5.73 10.25
N ARG A 133 -6.56 6.54 9.19
CA ARG A 133 -6.22 6.06 7.84
C ARG A 133 -4.71 6.14 7.67
N PHE A 134 -4.10 5.06 7.19
CA PHE A 134 -2.67 4.98 6.93
C PHE A 134 -2.44 4.25 5.60
N VAL A 135 -1.25 4.37 5.04
CA VAL A 135 -0.84 3.61 3.85
C VAL A 135 0.35 2.72 4.19
N VAL A 136 0.42 1.58 3.53
CA VAL A 136 1.61 0.71 3.52
C VAL A 136 2.16 0.70 2.11
N ASN A 137 3.42 1.11 1.96
CA ASN A 137 4.06 1.17 0.65
C ASN A 137 4.54 -0.23 0.20
N PRO A 138 5.01 -0.39 -1.06
CA PRO A 138 5.47 -1.68 -1.59
C PRO A 138 6.66 -2.34 -0.87
N HIS A 139 7.26 -1.65 0.10
CA HIS A 139 8.40 -2.12 0.89
C HIS A 139 8.04 -2.30 2.38
N GLY A 140 6.74 -2.27 2.70
CA GLY A 140 6.23 -2.50 4.06
C GLY A 140 6.34 -1.29 4.99
N ILE A 141 6.77 -0.12 4.52
CA ILE A 141 6.81 1.11 5.33
C ILE A 141 5.39 1.64 5.50
N VAL A 142 5.07 2.01 6.74
CA VAL A 142 3.78 2.52 7.17
C VAL A 142 3.85 4.04 7.32
N LEU A 143 2.91 4.74 6.69
CA LEU A 143 2.80 6.19 6.72
C LEU A 143 1.37 6.60 7.10
N THR A 144 1.23 7.67 7.88
CA THR A 144 -0.07 8.34 8.09
C THR A 144 0.06 9.84 7.88
N LYS A 145 -1.05 10.58 7.97
CA LYS A 145 -1.04 12.04 7.88
C LYS A 145 -1.49 12.66 9.20
N VAL A 146 -0.77 13.69 9.62
CA VAL A 146 -1.10 14.53 10.79
C VAL A 146 -1.38 15.94 10.30
N LYS A 147 -2.32 16.64 10.93
CA LYS A 147 -2.64 18.03 10.61
C LYS A 147 -1.79 18.94 11.49
N GLU A 148 -0.83 19.63 10.91
CA GLU A 148 0.07 20.59 11.56
C GLU A 148 -0.07 21.94 10.86
N ASP A 149 -0.25 23.03 11.62
CA ASP A 149 -0.41 24.38 11.07
C ASP A 149 -1.48 24.49 9.96
N GLY A 150 -2.55 23.70 10.11
CA GLY A 150 -3.63 23.65 9.14
C GLY A 150 -3.38 22.75 7.91
N MET A 151 -2.16 22.24 7.73
CA MET A 151 -1.76 21.43 6.58
C MET A 151 -1.59 19.95 6.97
N TRP A 152 -1.98 19.05 6.07
CA TRP A 152 -1.76 17.61 6.24
C TRP A 152 -0.34 17.24 5.85
N LYS A 153 0.47 16.82 6.81
CA LYS A 153 1.84 16.35 6.58
C LYS A 153 1.93 14.83 6.75
N PRO A 154 2.59 14.12 5.82
CA PRO A 154 2.85 12.71 5.96
C PRO A 154 3.90 12.46 7.05
N LYS A 155 3.67 11.44 7.87
CA LYS A 155 4.55 11.03 8.96
C LYS A 155 4.92 9.56 8.80
N TYR A 156 6.18 9.25 9.06
CA TYR A 156 6.66 7.89 9.18
C TYR A 156 6.13 7.27 10.48
N VAL A 157 5.72 6.00 10.41
CA VAL A 157 5.18 5.26 11.56
C VAL A 157 6.10 4.12 11.94
N GLY A 158 6.59 3.36 10.96
CA GLY A 158 7.30 2.11 11.18
C GLY A 158 7.20 1.20 9.97
N ARG A 159 7.42 -0.10 10.16
CA ARG A 159 7.18 -1.15 9.18
C ARG A 159 6.15 -2.16 9.66
N ILE A 160 5.45 -2.79 8.73
CA ILE A 160 4.59 -3.95 9.03
C ILE A 160 5.42 -5.18 9.41
N ASP A 161 4.87 -6.02 10.29
CA ASP A 161 5.32 -7.41 10.45
C ASP A 161 4.59 -8.31 9.45
N TYR A 162 5.27 -8.71 8.37
CA TYR A 162 4.69 -9.56 7.32
C TYR A 162 4.12 -10.89 7.83
N GLN A 163 4.57 -11.43 8.96
CA GLN A 163 4.03 -12.66 9.55
C GLN A 163 2.66 -12.44 10.22
N ARG A 164 2.39 -11.19 10.61
CA ARG A 164 1.13 -10.77 11.26
C ARG A 164 0.21 -10.02 10.30
N TRP A 165 0.68 -9.72 9.10
CA TRP A 165 -0.02 -8.93 8.11
C TRP A 165 -1.04 -9.75 7.30
N PHE A 166 -1.78 -9.07 6.44
CA PHE A 166 -2.75 -9.69 5.54
C PHE A 166 -2.07 -10.72 4.63
N PRO A 167 -2.74 -11.82 4.24
CA PRO A 167 -2.12 -12.79 3.36
C PRO A 167 -1.77 -12.19 2.00
N ARG A 168 -0.72 -12.74 1.37
CA ARG A 168 -0.40 -12.49 -0.03
C ARG A 168 -1.57 -12.90 -0.94
N GLU A 169 -1.70 -12.24 -2.09
CA GLU A 169 -2.59 -12.71 -3.14
C GLU A 169 -2.05 -14.02 -3.74
N SER A 170 -2.95 -14.95 -4.04
CA SER A 170 -2.59 -16.25 -4.63
C SER A 170 -2.30 -16.12 -6.13
N PRO A 171 -1.32 -16.87 -6.67
CA PRO A 171 -1.07 -16.97 -8.11
C PRO A 171 -2.22 -17.55 -8.93
#